data_AF-A0A1S8MI23-F1
#
_entry.id   AF-A0A1S8MI23-F1
#
_cell.length_a   1.000
_cell.length_b   1.000
_cell.length_c   1.000
_cell.angle_alpha   90.00
_cell.angle_beta   90.00
_cell.angle_gamma   90.00
#
_symmetry.space_group_name_H-M   'P 1'
#
loop_
_entity.id
_entity.type
_entity.pdbx_description
1 polymer ?
#
loop_
_entity_poly.entity_id
_entity_poly.type
_entity_poly.pdbx_seq_one_letter_code
_entity_poly.pdbx_strand_id
1 'polypeptide(L)'
;MKKAVNVLIFILFFWFTLDIVGMKIGHFYLVASAIKDEPIDIVWWVIFILCFILFIIKDKIGKYILLSFISIWCVIQYSMYLKSKKRIESYNSFFKETHHIIYPSNNFLIKDTYHIFLDLLLFIVLLSLIIFTIKSRKQHN
;
A
#
# COMPACT_ATOMS: atom_id res chain seq x y z
N MET A 1 -14.16 -16.15 -6.23
CA MET A 1 -12.87 -15.46 -6.43
C MET A 1 -12.99 -13.94 -6.34
N LYS A 2 -13.85 -13.27 -7.13
CA LYS A 2 -14.04 -11.80 -7.05
C LYS A 2 -14.31 -11.29 -5.63
N LYS A 3 -15.20 -11.97 -4.87
CA LYS A 3 -15.49 -11.62 -3.47
C LYS A 3 -14.24 -11.60 -2.58
N ALA A 4 -13.38 -12.61 -2.68
CA ALA A 4 -12.13 -12.67 -1.90
C ALA A 4 -11.15 -11.56 -2.28
N VAL A 5 -11.01 -11.26 -3.57
CA VAL A 5 -10.20 -10.13 -4.06
C VAL A 5 -10.74 -8.81 -3.52
N ASN A 6 -12.06 -8.62 -3.53
CA ASN A 6 -12.69 -7.41 -2.97
C ASN A 6 -12.43 -7.27 -1.47
N VAL A 7 -12.47 -8.37 -0.70
CA VAL A 7 -12.14 -8.35 0.74
C VAL A 7 -10.70 -7.90 0.94
N LEU A 8 -9.75 -8.44 0.19
CA LEU A 8 -8.34 -8.04 0.28
C LEU A 8 -8.12 -6.57 -0.10
N ILE A 9 -8.77 -6.09 -1.16
CA ILE A 9 -8.72 -4.68 -1.56
C ILE A 9 -9.34 -3.79 -0.47
N PHE A 10 -10.42 -4.23 0.18
CA PHE A 10 -11.05 -3.49 1.26
C PHE A 10 -10.17 -3.44 2.52
N ILE A 11 -9.46 -4.53 2.83
CA ILE A 11 -8.46 -4.54 3.92
C ILE A 11 -7.33 -3.56 3.59
N LEU A 12 -6.79 -3.59 2.37
CA LEU A 12 -5.78 -2.63 1.92
C LEU A 12 -6.30 -1.19 1.97
N PHE A 13 -7.56 -0.95 1.58
CA PHE A 13 -8.21 0.35 1.68
C PHE A 13 -8.28 0.84 3.12
N PHE A 14 -8.75 -0.01 4.04
CA PHE A 14 -8.81 0.32 5.44
C PHE A 14 -7.42 0.64 6.00
N TRP A 15 -6.43 -0.22 5.70
CA TRP A 15 -5.04 -0.02 6.13
C TRP A 15 -4.48 1.31 5.60
N PHE A 16 -4.64 1.59 4.31
CA PHE A 16 -4.16 2.83 3.71
C PHE A 16 -4.87 4.07 4.27
N THR A 17 -6.14 3.94 4.65
CA THR A 17 -6.87 5.04 5.28
C THR A 17 -6.25 5.45 6.62
N LEU A 18 -5.63 4.52 7.35
CA LEU A 18 -4.94 4.82 8.62
C LEU A 18 -3.78 5.80 8.43
N ASP A 19 -3.09 5.74 7.29
CA ASP A 19 -2.02 6.70 6.94
C ASP A 19 -2.58 8.11 6.78
N ILE A 20 -3.75 8.24 6.15
CA ILE A 20 -4.40 9.54 5.96
C ILE A 20 -4.81 10.14 7.32
N VAL A 21 -5.50 9.37 8.15
CA VAL A 21 -6.02 9.88 9.43
C VAL A 21 -4.97 9.91 10.54
N GLY A 22 -3.92 9.12 10.42
CA GLY A 22 -2.97 8.82 11.50
C GLY A 22 -3.56 7.84 12.52
N MET A 23 -2.72 6.99 13.10
CA MET A 23 -3.13 6.05 14.15
C MET A 23 -2.08 5.98 15.25
N LYS A 24 -2.53 6.08 16.50
CA LYS A 24 -1.72 5.92 17.70
C LYS A 24 -2.22 4.74 18.52
N ILE A 25 -1.30 3.92 19.04
CA ILE A 25 -1.61 2.81 19.93
C ILE A 25 -0.90 3.05 21.26
N GLY A 26 -1.66 3.41 22.29
CA GLY A 26 -1.13 3.82 23.59
C GLY A 26 -0.21 5.03 23.45
N HIS A 27 1.07 4.85 23.75
CA HIS A 27 2.06 5.93 23.69
C HIS A 27 2.78 6.06 22.34
N PHE A 28 2.70 5.06 21.46
CA PHE A 28 3.44 5.01 20.21
C PHE A 28 2.57 5.31 18.99
N TYR A 29 3.13 5.99 17.99
CA TYR A 29 2.47 6.16 16.70
C TYR A 29 2.60 4.88 15.87
N LEU A 30 1.50 4.31 15.39
CA LEU A 30 1.58 3.28 14.37
C LEU A 30 1.92 3.92 13.03
N VAL A 31 1.25 5.04 12.72
CA VAL A 31 1.47 5.85 11.52
C VAL A 31 1.07 7.30 11.82
N ALA A 32 1.87 8.26 11.35
CA ALA A 32 1.55 9.68 11.44
C ALA A 32 0.51 10.06 10.38
N SER A 33 -0.26 11.14 10.59
CA SER A 33 -1.26 11.56 9.61
C SER A 33 -0.61 12.23 8.41
N ALA A 34 -0.81 11.66 7.23
CA ALA A 34 -0.33 12.21 5.96
C ALA A 34 -0.97 13.57 5.60
N ILE A 35 -2.07 13.98 6.27
CA ILE A 35 -2.72 15.28 6.06
C ILE A 35 -1.77 16.45 6.31
N LYS A 36 -0.83 16.30 7.25
CA LYS A 36 0.12 17.37 7.60
C LYS A 36 1.46 17.20 6.91
N ASP A 37 1.92 15.96 6.80
CA ASP A 37 3.32 15.68 6.50
C ASP A 37 3.54 15.20 5.05
N GLU A 38 2.56 14.51 4.44
CA GLU A 38 2.68 13.90 3.11
C GLU A 38 1.36 13.99 2.30
N PRO A 39 0.95 15.20 1.84
CA PRO A 39 -0.34 15.39 1.16
C PRO A 39 -0.47 14.62 -0.16
N ILE A 40 0.64 14.11 -0.71
CA ILE A 40 0.64 13.25 -1.90
C ILE A 40 -0.08 11.91 -1.64
N ASP A 41 -0.07 11.42 -0.40
CA ASP A 41 -0.72 10.16 -0.06
C ASP A 41 -2.24 10.26 -0.13
N ILE A 42 -2.79 11.45 0.14
CA ILE A 42 -4.21 11.74 -0.08
C ILE A 42 -4.56 11.59 -1.56
N VAL A 43 -3.71 12.10 -2.45
CA VAL A 43 -3.92 11.96 -3.91
C VAL A 43 -3.89 10.49 -4.31
N TRP A 44 -2.91 9.73 -3.79
CA TRP A 44 -2.82 8.29 -4.02
C TRP A 44 -4.05 7.54 -3.51
N TRP A 45 -4.55 7.91 -2.33
CA TRP A 45 -5.74 7.33 -1.71
C TRP A 45 -7.01 7.60 -2.52
N VAL A 46 -7.18 8.83 -3.03
CA VAL A 46 -8.30 9.17 -3.92
C VAL A 46 -8.23 8.39 -5.23
N ILE A 47 -7.07 8.32 -5.89
CA ILE A 47 -6.91 7.55 -7.12
C ILE A 47 -7.23 6.07 -6.87
N PHE A 48 -6.75 5.52 -5.76
CA PHE A 48 -7.03 4.14 -5.37
C PHE A 48 -8.53 3.86 -5.23
N ILE A 49 -9.28 4.75 -4.55
CA ILE A 49 -10.75 4.64 -4.43
C ILE A 49 -11.40 4.64 -5.81
N LEU A 50 -11.02 5.56 -6.69
CA LEU A 50 -11.60 5.66 -8.04
C LEU A 50 -11.34 4.37 -8.84
N CYS A 51 -10.11 3.85 -8.80
CA CYS A 51 -9.77 2.58 -9.42
C CYS A 51 -10.57 1.41 -8.83
N PHE A 52 -10.77 1.39 -7.51
CA PHE A 52 -11.52 0.33 -6.84
C PHE A 52 -13.01 0.38 -7.17
N ILE A 53 -13.64 1.56 -7.17
CA ILE A 53 -15.03 1.74 -7.57
C ILE A 53 -15.23 1.30 -9.02
N LEU A 54 -14.33 1.70 -9.93
CA LEU A 54 -14.37 1.25 -11.33
C LEU A 54 -14.25 -0.27 -11.46
N PHE A 55 -13.42 -0.92 -10.64
CA PHE A 55 -13.32 -2.38 -10.60
C PHE A 55 -14.61 -3.06 -10.13
N ILE A 56 -15.31 -2.48 -9.14
CA ILE A 56 -16.60 -3.01 -8.66
C ILE A 56 -17.66 -2.90 -9.75
N ILE A 57 -17.82 -1.71 -10.36
CA ILE A 57 -18.90 -1.41 -11.31
C ILE A 57 -18.63 -2.01 -12.69
N LYS A 58 -17.40 -1.89 -13.20
CA LYS A 58 -17.01 -2.27 -14.57
C LYS A 58 -15.82 -3.23 -14.57
N ASP A 59 -16.00 -4.41 -14.00
CA ASP A 59 -14.91 -5.38 -13.80
C ASP A 59 -14.08 -5.72 -15.05
N LYS A 60 -14.69 -5.76 -16.25
CA LYS A 60 -13.98 -6.04 -17.52
C LYS A 60 -12.82 -5.08 -17.77
N ILE A 61 -13.01 -3.78 -17.50
CA ILE A 61 -12.00 -2.72 -17.73
C ILE A 61 -11.33 -2.34 -16.42
N GLY A 62 -12.10 -2.17 -15.35
CA GLY A 62 -11.64 -1.74 -14.04
C GLY A 62 -10.60 -2.67 -13.43
N LYS A 63 -10.62 -3.97 -13.77
CA LYS A 63 -9.57 -4.91 -13.31
C LYS A 63 -8.18 -4.54 -13.83
N TYR A 64 -8.08 -4.08 -15.07
CA TYR A 64 -6.79 -3.69 -15.66
C TYR A 64 -6.32 -2.34 -15.10
N ILE A 65 -7.24 -1.39 -14.92
CA ILE A 65 -6.92 -0.08 -14.32
C ILE A 65 -6.39 -0.27 -12.89
N LEU A 66 -7.14 -1.01 -12.05
CA LEU A 66 -6.74 -1.27 -10.68
C LEU A 66 -5.44 -2.09 -10.61
N LEU A 67 -5.28 -3.09 -11.47
CA LEU A 67 -4.04 -3.87 -11.56
C LEU A 67 -2.83 -2.98 -11.90
N SER A 68 -2.97 -2.08 -12.88
CA SER A 68 -1.90 -1.14 -13.26
C SER A 68 -1.55 -0.21 -12.12
N PHE A 69 -2.56 0.38 -11.44
CA PHE A 69 -2.33 1.26 -10.30
C PHE A 69 -1.62 0.54 -9.15
N ILE A 70 -2.11 -0.64 -8.73
CA ILE A 70 -1.46 -1.43 -7.68
C ILE A 70 -0.04 -1.86 -8.09
N SER A 71 0.19 -2.20 -9.35
CA SER A 71 1.53 -2.53 -9.84
C SER A 71 2.49 -1.36 -9.73
N ILE A 72 2.08 -0.16 -10.14
CA ILE A 72 2.88 1.07 -10.01
C ILE A 72 3.16 1.35 -8.53
N TRP A 73 2.15 1.22 -7.67
CA TRP A 73 2.31 1.46 -6.24
C TRP A 73 3.28 0.48 -5.60
N CYS A 74 3.20 -0.81 -5.92
CA CYS A 74 4.20 -1.81 -5.52
C CYS A 74 5.60 -1.41 -5.99
N VAL A 75 5.78 -1.03 -7.26
CA VAL A 75 7.10 -0.63 -7.77
C VAL A 75 7.68 0.52 -6.97
N ILE A 76 6.89 1.57 -6.70
CA ILE A 76 7.32 2.72 -5.90
C ILE A 76 7.69 2.27 -4.49
N GLN A 77 6.81 1.50 -3.82
CA GLN A 77 7.03 1.06 -2.44
C GLN A 77 8.26 0.17 -2.27
N TYR A 78 8.45 -0.80 -3.15
CA TYR A 78 9.59 -1.72 -3.08
C TYR A 78 10.89 -1.08 -3.57
N SER A 79 10.83 -0.08 -4.46
CA SER A 79 12.03 0.67 -4.85
C SER A 79 12.67 1.43 -3.68
N MET A 80 11.91 1.71 -2.61
CA MET A 80 12.46 2.37 -1.42
C MET A 80 13.57 1.56 -0.74
N TYR A 81 13.57 0.23 -0.85
CA TYR A 81 14.62 -0.61 -0.28
C TYR A 81 15.98 -0.47 -1.00
N LEU A 82 16.00 0.11 -2.21
CA LEU A 82 17.21 0.34 -3.01
C LEU A 82 17.87 1.70 -2.73
N LYS A 83 17.45 2.40 -1.67
CA LYS A 83 17.92 3.76 -1.34
C LYS A 83 19.34 3.77 -0.76
N SER A 84 20.08 4.86 -0.99
CA SER A 84 21.42 5.09 -0.44
C SER A 84 21.41 5.27 1.08
N LYS A 85 22.57 5.09 1.74
CA LYS A 85 22.73 5.26 3.20
C LYS A 85 22.15 6.58 3.74
N LYS A 86 22.43 7.70 3.07
CA LYS A 86 21.88 9.03 3.44
C LYS A 86 20.35 9.04 3.48
N ARG A 87 19.69 8.34 2.55
CA ARG A 87 18.23 8.24 2.51
C ARG A 87 17.69 7.27 3.57
N ILE A 88 18.44 6.24 3.94
CA ILE A 88 18.11 5.34 5.05
C ILE A 88 18.13 6.13 6.37
N GLU A 89 19.18 6.91 6.62
CA GLU A 89 19.29 7.78 7.80
C GLU A 89 18.13 8.79 7.86
N SER A 90 17.81 9.44 6.73
CA SER A 90 16.68 10.36 6.64
C SER A 90 15.34 9.67 6.95
N TYR A 91 15.14 8.44 6.46
CA TYR A 91 13.93 7.65 6.74
C TYR A 91 13.85 7.30 8.23
N ASN A 92 14.93 6.76 8.81
CA ASN A 92 14.99 6.39 10.22
C ASN A 92 14.72 7.59 11.13
N SER A 93 15.21 8.78 10.78
CA SER A 93 14.95 10.01 11.52
C SER A 93 13.48 10.46 11.42
N PHE A 94 12.89 10.38 10.22
CA PHE A 94 11.50 10.75 10.00
C PHE A 94 10.52 9.83 10.75
N PHE A 95 10.74 8.52 10.68
CA PHE A 95 9.90 7.50 11.31
C PHE A 95 10.39 7.09 12.71
N LYS A 96 11.22 7.89 13.38
CA LYS A 96 11.81 7.51 14.68
C LYS A 96 10.76 7.34 15.79
N GLU A 97 9.66 8.08 15.72
CA GLU A 97 8.59 8.09 16.72
C GLU A 97 7.48 7.08 16.39
N THR A 98 7.57 6.39 15.24
CA THR A 98 6.62 5.34 14.86
C THR A 98 7.05 3.98 15.40
N HIS A 99 6.14 3.03 15.46
CA HIS A 99 6.40 1.71 15.99
C HIS A 99 7.27 0.89 15.02
N HIS A 100 8.35 0.28 15.52
CA HIS A 100 9.26 -0.59 14.76
C HIS A 100 9.22 -2.02 15.32
N ILE A 101 8.58 -2.93 14.58
CA ILE A 101 8.55 -4.37 14.93
C ILE A 101 9.92 -5.03 14.74
N ILE A 102 10.73 -4.50 13.82
CA ILE A 102 12.13 -4.87 13.63
C ILE A 102 12.96 -3.60 13.85
N TYR A 103 14.01 -3.69 14.66
CA TYR A 103 14.88 -2.54 14.93
C TYR A 103 15.43 -1.92 13.64
N PRO A 104 15.45 -0.58 13.53
CA PRO A 104 15.98 0.10 12.35
C PRO A 104 17.47 -0.19 12.15
N SER A 105 17.90 -0.19 10.89
CA SER A 105 19.27 -0.46 10.47
C SER A 105 19.81 0.73 9.68
N ASN A 106 21.12 0.98 9.79
CA ASN A 106 21.82 2.00 8.99
C ASN A 106 22.48 1.40 7.73
N ASN A 107 22.47 0.07 7.59
CA ASN A 107 23.10 -0.63 6.47
C ASN A 107 22.09 -0.94 5.35
N PHE A 108 20.83 -1.20 5.71
CA PHE A 108 19.74 -1.47 4.77
C PHE A 108 18.46 -0.89 5.35
N LEU A 109 17.53 -0.50 4.48
CA LEU A 109 16.26 0.09 4.90
C LEU A 109 15.39 -0.98 5.57
N ILE A 110 15.01 -0.73 6.81
CA ILE A 110 13.93 -1.43 7.51
C ILE A 110 12.84 -0.39 7.72
N LYS A 111 11.69 -0.60 7.07
CA LYS A 111 10.55 0.30 7.23
C LYS A 111 9.93 0.13 8.62
N ASP A 112 9.19 1.13 9.07
CA ASP A 112 8.40 1.00 10.28
C ASP A 112 7.29 -0.06 10.12
N THR A 113 6.63 -0.38 11.23
CA THR A 113 5.66 -1.49 11.26
C THR A 113 4.52 -1.28 10.28
N TYR A 114 3.98 -0.06 10.22
CA TYR A 114 2.87 0.25 9.34
C TYR A 114 3.22 -0.02 7.87
N HIS A 115 4.37 0.47 7.42
CA HIS A 115 4.79 0.33 6.04
C HIS A 115 5.21 -1.10 5.68
N ILE A 116 5.73 -1.90 6.63
CA ILE A 116 5.97 -3.34 6.41
C ILE A 116 4.65 -4.06 6.08
N PHE A 117 3.60 -3.81 6.87
CA PHE A 117 2.29 -4.41 6.60
C PHE A 117 1.64 -3.86 5.33
N LEU A 118 1.84 -2.58 5.00
CA LEU A 118 1.38 -1.99 3.75
C LEU A 118 2.02 -2.69 2.54
N ASP A 119 3.34 -2.90 2.55
CA ASP A 119 4.07 -3.62 1.50
C ASP A 119 3.50 -5.03 1.32
N LEU A 120 3.31 -5.76 2.43
CA LEU A 120 2.75 -7.12 2.41
C LEU A 120 1.34 -7.16 1.83
N LEU A 121 0.45 -6.27 2.28
CA LEU A 121 -0.93 -6.18 1.79
C LEU A 121 -0.97 -5.84 0.30
N LEU A 122 -0.15 -4.89 -0.14
CA LEU A 122 -0.02 -4.52 -1.55
C LEU A 122 0.38 -5.71 -2.41
N PHE A 123 1.39 -6.47 -1.98
CA PHE A 123 1.85 -7.65 -2.71
C PHE A 123 0.77 -8.74 -2.79
N ILE A 124 0.07 -9.02 -1.69
CA ILE A 124 -1.03 -10.01 -1.65
C ILE A 124 -2.18 -9.59 -2.58
N VAL A 125 -2.55 -8.30 -2.56
CA VAL A 125 -3.58 -7.75 -3.45
C VAL A 125 -3.16 -7.84 -4.91
N LEU A 126 -1.90 -7.51 -5.23
CA LEU A 126 -1.36 -7.58 -6.58
C LEU A 126 -1.44 -9.01 -7.13
N LEU A 127 -0.93 -10.00 -6.40
CA LEU A 127 -0.99 -11.41 -6.80
C LEU A 127 -2.44 -11.87 -7.00
N SER A 128 -3.33 -11.49 -6.09
CA SER A 128 -4.75 -11.83 -6.16
C SER A 128 -5.43 -11.23 -7.40
N LEU A 129 -5.11 -9.98 -7.74
CA LEU A 129 -5.60 -9.29 -8.94
C LEU A 129 -5.06 -9.91 -10.23
N ILE A 130 -3.79 -10.30 -10.28
CA ILE A 130 -3.19 -11.00 -11.44
C ILE A 130 -3.92 -12.33 -11.67
N ILE A 131 -4.06 -13.14 -10.63
CA ILE A 131 -4.76 -14.44 -10.71
C ILE A 131 -6.21 -14.25 -11.15
N PHE A 132 -6.92 -13.27 -10.60
CA PHE A 132 -8.29 -12.94 -10.99
C PHE A 132 -8.38 -12.51 -12.47
N THR A 133 -7.44 -11.67 -12.93
CA THR A 133 -7.41 -11.16 -14.29
C THR A 133 -7.18 -12.27 -15.31
N ILE A 134 -6.23 -13.18 -15.04
CA ILE A 134 -5.95 -14.35 -15.90
C ILE A 134 -7.17 -15.27 -15.98
N LYS A 135 -7.79 -15.62 -14.84
CA LYS A 135 -8.95 -16.52 -14.82
C LYS A 135 -10.18 -15.92 -15.47
N SER A 136 -10.45 -14.64 -15.24
CA SER A 136 -11.59 -13.95 -15.86
C SER A 136 -11.44 -13.79 -17.38
N ARG A 137 -10.22 -13.72 -17.92
CA ARG A 137 -9.98 -13.74 -19.37
C ARG A 137 -10.30 -15.10 -19.99
N LYS A 138 -9.91 -16.20 -19.34
CA LYS A 138 -10.19 -17.57 -19.81
C LYS A 138 -11.67 -17.93 -19.86
N GLN A 139 -12.54 -17.22 -19.13
CA GLN A 139 -13.98 -17.44 -19.15
C GLN A 139 -14.71 -16.68 -20.28
N HIS A 140 -14.03 -15.71 -20.91
CA HIS A 140 -14.58 -14.89 -21.99
C HIS A 140 -14.04 -15.24 -23.38
N ASN A 141 -13.06 -16.14 -23.46
CA ASN A 141 -12.53 -16.73 -24.68
C ASN A 141 -12.99 -18.19 -24.76
#